data_AF-A0A8K0QV60-F1
#
_entry.id   AF-A0A8K0QV60-F1
#
_cell.length_a   1.000
_cell.length_b   1.000
_cell.length_c   1.000
_cell.angle_alpha   90.00
_cell.angle_beta   90.00
_cell.angle_gamma   90.00
#
_symmetry.space_group_name_H-M   'P 1'
#
loop_
_entity.id
_entity.type
_entity.pdbx_description
1 polymer ?
#
loop_
_entity_poly.entity_id
_entity_poly.type
_entity_poly.pdbx_seq_one_letter_code
_entity_poly.pdbx_strand_id
1 'polypeptide(L)'
;MAEEQAAHHLLNVLEERGLNVDLDKILLGFEDEATKHDVATWVEEYLHEDTLLTREELELYQTLKKRNLLHQYESEGEPQRPILDHEIAVAIESLQTSTAAIEAQCKVLEAQKEALTKLKALDKPNLDVEHARNERRRKEGQEKARLDVAADDIAGAITEQLTESQREIDTEKASIKIYLSERLASDDQILGRLPGIVSKLVAENEGSQDEKSIEQWCTAIIAFRTREIKARVDAVYLNSLSKFPPNGHSETPDEELKERKSALQAEMEELHSEIASITEMVVEHELRKPMNEMKDRNNREVTQARGAWLKYVLSTLEYMGRRLDTVTSSMKDTEELQQVLSHFEAAASKRMPDTHAPRPTPPRRRTTSGPLSAFTPMVKLKPTKSLDLPVALQDALRHAGIPFNQDSIEALQDAVVNAQFERQRKLHDHFNTASVSSHERLAERSRQADGDVRVILDALYKHTPFQQVSLSDPQVEEQLKVMDKELEAKDGELLDAEANELSLGDPKVKRFIAKYGK
;
A
#
# COMPACT_ATOMS: atom_id res chain seq x y z
N MET A 1 14.63 -73.33 -14.19
CA MET A 1 13.32 -73.96 -13.91
C MET A 1 12.40 -73.86 -15.12
N ALA A 2 12.07 -72.66 -15.64
CA ALA A 2 11.29 -72.51 -16.88
C ALA A 2 12.05 -73.00 -18.13
N GLU A 3 13.35 -72.71 -18.20
CA GLU A 3 14.21 -73.04 -19.35
C GLU A 3 14.41 -74.54 -19.58
N GLU A 4 14.49 -75.33 -18.50
CA GLU A 4 14.58 -76.80 -18.57
C GLU A 4 13.24 -77.41 -18.99
N GLN A 5 12.12 -76.80 -18.58
CA GLN A 5 10.78 -77.23 -18.98
C GLN A 5 10.51 -76.98 -20.48
N ALA A 6 11.01 -75.88 -21.04
CA ALA A 6 10.91 -75.59 -22.47
C ALA A 6 11.72 -76.61 -23.32
N ALA A 7 12.94 -76.98 -22.88
CA ALA A 7 13.72 -78.01 -23.54
C ALA A 7 13.03 -79.38 -23.49
N HIS A 8 12.45 -79.77 -22.35
CA HIS A 8 11.68 -81.00 -22.21
C HIS A 8 10.38 -81.00 -23.03
N HIS A 9 9.70 -79.86 -23.14
CA HIS A 9 8.49 -79.72 -23.93
C HIS A 9 8.78 -79.90 -25.43
N LEU A 10 9.85 -79.28 -25.93
CA LEU A 10 10.29 -79.43 -27.32
C LEU A 10 10.69 -80.88 -27.64
N LEU A 11 11.41 -81.55 -26.73
CA LEU A 11 11.82 -82.94 -26.92
C LEU A 11 10.62 -83.89 -26.92
N ASN A 12 9.64 -83.70 -26.03
CA ASN A 12 8.40 -84.50 -26.03
C ASN A 12 7.63 -84.35 -27.34
N VAL A 13 7.48 -83.12 -27.86
CA VAL A 13 6.74 -82.87 -29.11
C VAL A 13 7.45 -83.47 -30.33
N LEU A 14 8.78 -83.51 -30.33
CA LEU A 14 9.57 -84.13 -31.39
C LEU A 14 9.52 -85.67 -31.35
N GLU A 15 9.55 -86.25 -30.15
CA GLU A 15 9.45 -87.70 -29.93
C GLU A 15 8.04 -88.22 -30.26
N GLU A 16 6.98 -87.52 -29.84
CA GLU A 16 5.59 -87.88 -30.14
C GLU A 16 5.26 -87.89 -31.64
N ARG A 17 6.01 -87.11 -32.44
CA ARG A 17 5.80 -86.96 -33.89
C ARG A 17 6.75 -87.79 -34.75
N GLY A 18 7.67 -88.55 -34.15
CA GLY A 18 8.57 -89.48 -34.85
C GLY A 18 9.52 -88.79 -35.84
N LEU A 19 9.94 -87.56 -35.56
CA LEU A 19 10.87 -86.80 -36.39
C LEU A 19 12.31 -87.16 -35.99
N ASN A 20 13.06 -87.82 -36.88
CA ASN A 20 14.47 -88.16 -36.65
C ASN A 20 15.36 -86.91 -36.71
N VAL A 21 15.62 -86.31 -35.55
CA VAL A 21 16.54 -85.17 -35.40
C VAL A 21 17.60 -85.54 -34.35
N ASP A 22 18.86 -85.10 -34.55
CA ASP A 22 19.98 -85.35 -33.63
C ASP A 22 19.73 -84.63 -32.28
N LEU A 23 19.39 -85.41 -31.26
CA LEU A 23 19.09 -84.94 -29.89
C LEU A 23 20.24 -84.12 -29.29
N ASP A 24 21.48 -84.54 -29.54
CA ASP A 24 22.69 -83.92 -29.00
C ASP A 24 22.88 -82.47 -29.50
N LYS A 25 22.39 -82.13 -30.70
CA LYS A 25 22.49 -80.78 -31.26
C LYS A 25 21.48 -79.81 -30.66
N ILE A 26 20.31 -80.32 -30.25
CA ILE A 26 19.26 -79.52 -29.62
C ILE A 26 19.68 -79.20 -28.19
N LEU A 27 20.21 -80.17 -27.46
CA LEU A 27 20.73 -79.97 -26.10
C LEU A 27 21.92 -78.99 -26.08
N LEU A 28 22.83 -79.07 -27.06
CA LEU A 28 23.92 -78.10 -27.25
C LEU A 28 23.42 -76.66 -27.45
N GLY A 29 22.26 -76.46 -28.08
CA GLY A 29 21.64 -75.15 -28.26
C GLY A 29 20.98 -74.58 -26.99
N PHE A 30 20.69 -75.42 -26.00
CA PHE A 30 20.17 -75.01 -24.68
C PHE A 30 21.28 -74.87 -23.61
N GLU A 31 22.50 -75.36 -23.89
CA GLU A 31 23.68 -75.18 -23.02
C GLU A 31 24.39 -73.83 -23.21
N ASP A 32 24.18 -73.15 -24.35
CA ASP A 32 24.81 -71.86 -24.65
C ASP A 32 24.01 -70.69 -24.05
N GLU A 33 24.56 -70.00 -23.05
CA GLU A 33 23.91 -68.93 -22.27
C GLU A 33 23.35 -67.77 -23.11
N ALA A 34 23.89 -67.55 -24.32
CA ALA A 34 23.44 -66.48 -25.22
C ALA A 34 22.18 -66.84 -26.02
N THR A 35 21.94 -68.11 -26.33
CA THR A 35 20.80 -68.55 -27.18
C THR A 35 19.70 -69.25 -26.39
N LYS A 36 19.99 -69.64 -25.15
CA LYS A 36 19.07 -70.33 -24.25
C LYS A 36 17.77 -69.57 -23.98
N HIS A 37 17.84 -68.25 -23.79
CA HIS A 37 16.65 -67.44 -23.50
C HIS A 37 15.75 -67.30 -24.74
N ASP A 38 16.35 -66.99 -25.89
CA ASP A 38 15.64 -66.80 -27.16
C ASP A 38 14.94 -68.09 -27.63
N VAL A 39 15.61 -69.25 -27.46
CA VAL A 39 15.04 -70.55 -27.81
C VAL A 39 13.92 -70.94 -26.84
N ALA A 40 14.03 -70.64 -25.55
CA ALA A 40 12.96 -70.88 -24.59
C ALA A 40 11.71 -70.04 -24.90
N THR A 41 11.88 -68.76 -25.23
CA THR A 41 10.77 -67.90 -25.66
C THR A 41 10.17 -68.35 -27.00
N TRP A 42 10.98 -68.86 -27.93
CA TRP A 42 10.47 -69.39 -29.19
C TRP A 42 9.66 -70.68 -29.00
N VAL A 43 10.09 -71.58 -28.11
CA VAL A 43 9.33 -72.81 -27.82
C VAL A 43 8.00 -72.47 -27.16
N GLU A 44 7.99 -71.55 -26.20
CA GLU A 44 6.75 -71.09 -25.56
C GLU A 44 5.84 -70.33 -26.53
N GLU A 45 6.37 -69.66 -27.56
CA GLU A 45 5.58 -68.86 -28.49
C GLU A 45 5.01 -69.67 -29.68
N TYR A 46 5.68 -70.73 -30.13
CA TYR A 46 5.29 -71.45 -31.35
C TYR A 46 4.78 -72.88 -31.12
N LEU A 47 5.07 -73.53 -29.98
CA LEU A 47 4.56 -74.86 -29.64
C LEU A 47 3.38 -74.76 -28.65
N HIS A 48 2.15 -74.66 -29.18
CA HIS A 48 0.91 -74.66 -28.41
C HIS A 48 -0.06 -75.74 -28.92
N GLU A 49 -1.03 -76.14 -28.08
CA GLU A 49 -2.08 -77.12 -28.46
C GLU A 49 -2.87 -76.68 -29.73
N ASP A 50 -3.01 -75.37 -29.96
CA ASP A 50 -3.70 -74.81 -31.13
C ASP A 50 -2.87 -74.84 -32.44
N THR A 51 -1.53 -74.87 -32.35
CA THR A 51 -0.63 -74.89 -33.52
C THR A 51 -0.11 -76.29 -33.87
N LEU A 52 -0.39 -77.27 -33.02
CA LEU A 52 0.13 -78.63 -33.09
C LEU A 52 -1.02 -79.63 -33.34
N LEU A 53 -1.10 -80.22 -34.54
CA LEU A 53 -2.08 -81.28 -34.82
C LEU A 53 -1.89 -82.44 -33.83
N THR A 54 -2.97 -82.87 -33.18
CA THR A 54 -2.93 -83.99 -32.24
C THR A 54 -2.61 -85.31 -32.95
N ARG A 55 -2.15 -86.33 -32.22
CA ARG A 55 -1.76 -87.63 -32.80
C ARG A 55 -2.91 -88.28 -33.57
N GLU A 56 -4.12 -88.19 -33.04
CA GLU A 56 -5.33 -88.71 -33.68
C GLU A 56 -5.65 -87.96 -34.98
N GLU A 57 -5.52 -86.63 -35.00
CA GLU A 57 -5.72 -85.80 -36.18
C GLU A 57 -4.64 -86.03 -37.26
N LEU A 58 -3.39 -86.26 -36.86
CA LEU A 58 -2.30 -86.56 -37.78
C LEU A 58 -2.45 -87.96 -38.39
N GLU A 59 -2.86 -88.96 -37.60
CA GLU A 59 -3.20 -90.29 -38.11
C GLU A 59 -4.44 -90.23 -39.04
N LEU A 60 -5.45 -89.42 -38.70
CA LEU A 60 -6.61 -89.18 -39.54
C LEU A 60 -6.22 -88.50 -40.86
N TYR A 61 -5.38 -87.48 -40.80
CA TYR A 61 -4.89 -86.77 -41.99
C TYR A 61 -4.06 -87.69 -42.90
N GLN A 62 -3.18 -88.52 -42.32
CA GLN A 62 -2.39 -89.48 -43.09
C GLN A 62 -3.25 -90.61 -43.68
N THR A 63 -4.27 -91.09 -42.98
CA THR A 63 -5.20 -92.11 -43.50
C THR A 63 -6.11 -91.55 -44.59
N LEU A 64 -6.58 -90.30 -44.46
CA LEU A 64 -7.32 -89.57 -45.48
C LEU A 64 -6.46 -89.29 -46.73
N LYS A 65 -5.19 -88.95 -46.54
CA LYS A 65 -4.22 -88.77 -47.64
C LYS A 65 -3.90 -90.07 -48.36
N LYS A 66 -3.72 -91.17 -47.64
CA LYS A 66 -3.50 -92.51 -48.23
C LYS A 66 -4.73 -93.03 -48.97
N ARG A 67 -5.95 -92.63 -48.58
CA ARG A 67 -7.22 -93.02 -49.23
C ARG A 67 -7.68 -92.04 -50.33
N ASN A 68 -6.92 -90.98 -50.64
CA ASN A 68 -7.29 -89.94 -51.63
C ASN A 68 -8.70 -89.33 -51.40
N LEU A 69 -9.11 -89.17 -50.13
CA LEU A 69 -10.41 -88.59 -49.76
C LEU A 69 -10.34 -87.12 -49.35
N LEU A 70 -9.16 -86.48 -49.41
CA LEU A 70 -8.98 -85.07 -49.07
C LEU A 70 -9.81 -84.12 -49.95
N HIS A 71 -9.95 -84.42 -51.25
CA HIS A 71 -10.74 -83.59 -52.17
C HIS A 71 -12.25 -83.58 -51.88
N GLN A 72 -12.78 -84.48 -51.03
CA GLN A 72 -14.19 -84.46 -50.64
C GLN A 72 -14.50 -83.51 -49.47
N TYR A 73 -13.47 -83.04 -48.77
CA TYR A 73 -13.60 -82.09 -47.65
C TYR A 73 -13.03 -80.69 -47.96
N GLU A 74 -12.35 -80.53 -49.10
CA GLU A 74 -11.96 -79.22 -49.65
C GLU A 74 -13.10 -78.51 -50.43
N SER A 75 -14.25 -79.18 -50.65
CA SER A 75 -15.43 -78.57 -51.26
C SER A 75 -16.32 -77.98 -50.18
N GLU A 76 -16.55 -76.68 -50.23
CA GLU A 76 -17.50 -75.95 -49.40
C GLU A 76 -18.91 -76.58 -49.47
N GLY A 77 -19.26 -77.41 -48.49
CA GLY A 77 -20.61 -77.95 -48.36
C GLY A 77 -20.66 -79.14 -47.41
N GLU A 78 -21.33 -78.95 -46.26
CA GLU A 78 -21.59 -80.02 -45.30
C GLU A 78 -22.34 -81.19 -45.97
N PRO A 79 -21.99 -82.45 -45.67
CA PRO A 79 -22.71 -83.60 -46.19
C PRO A 79 -24.15 -83.63 -45.66
N GLN A 80 -25.11 -83.31 -46.52
CA GLN A 80 -26.55 -83.32 -46.20
C GLN A 80 -27.03 -84.75 -45.91
N ARG A 81 -27.27 -85.02 -44.63
CA ARG A 81 -28.04 -86.17 -44.15
C ARG A 81 -29.52 -85.98 -44.54
N PRO A 82 -30.29 -87.04 -44.85
CA PRO A 82 -31.73 -86.92 -45.07
C PRO A 82 -32.41 -86.42 -43.79
N ILE A 83 -33.05 -85.25 -43.86
CA ILE A 83 -33.70 -84.58 -42.73
C ILE A 83 -34.91 -85.41 -42.29
N LEU A 84 -34.98 -85.75 -41.01
CA LEU A 84 -36.11 -86.48 -40.42
C LEU A 84 -37.26 -85.51 -40.12
N ASP A 85 -38.53 -85.93 -40.28
CA ASP A 85 -39.71 -85.06 -40.03
C ASP A 85 -39.73 -84.45 -38.62
N HIS A 86 -39.17 -85.14 -37.62
CA HIS A 86 -39.02 -84.59 -36.26
C HIS A 86 -38.01 -83.44 -36.20
N GLU A 87 -36.91 -83.51 -36.97
CA GLU A 87 -35.92 -82.43 -37.07
C GLU A 87 -36.52 -81.21 -37.77
N ILE A 88 -37.42 -81.42 -38.75
CA ILE A 88 -38.20 -80.34 -39.38
C ILE A 88 -39.14 -79.69 -38.35
N ALA A 89 -39.85 -80.49 -37.54
CA ALA A 89 -40.74 -79.96 -36.51
C ALA A 89 -39.97 -79.15 -35.44
N VAL A 90 -38.83 -79.65 -34.97
CA VAL A 90 -37.96 -78.94 -34.01
C VAL A 90 -37.35 -77.69 -34.64
N ALA A 91 -36.95 -77.73 -35.90
CA ALA A 91 -36.46 -76.55 -36.61
C ALA A 91 -37.55 -75.49 -36.79
N ILE A 92 -38.80 -75.90 -37.06
CA ILE A 92 -39.95 -74.98 -37.14
C ILE A 92 -40.24 -74.36 -35.78
N GLU A 93 -40.25 -75.15 -34.70
CA GLU A 93 -40.49 -74.63 -33.34
C GLU A 93 -39.36 -73.69 -32.90
N SER A 94 -38.10 -74.04 -33.17
CA SER A 94 -36.94 -73.18 -32.94
C SER A 94 -37.02 -71.87 -33.75
N LEU A 95 -37.41 -71.95 -35.02
CA LEU A 95 -37.57 -70.78 -35.88
C LEU A 95 -38.73 -69.89 -35.42
N GLN A 96 -39.85 -70.48 -34.99
CA GLN A 96 -40.98 -69.73 -34.42
C GLN A 96 -40.59 -69.06 -33.11
N THR A 97 -39.85 -69.74 -32.24
CA THR A 97 -39.35 -69.18 -30.97
C THR A 97 -38.37 -68.04 -31.24
N SER A 98 -37.47 -68.20 -32.22
CA SER A 98 -36.55 -67.16 -32.68
C SER A 98 -37.29 -65.97 -33.29
N THR A 99 -38.31 -66.23 -34.12
CA THR A 99 -39.13 -65.16 -34.72
C THR A 99 -39.90 -64.39 -33.65
N ALA A 100 -40.49 -65.07 -32.66
CA ALA A 100 -41.16 -64.44 -31.54
C ALA A 100 -40.19 -63.60 -30.68
N ALA A 101 -38.95 -64.08 -30.47
CA ALA A 101 -37.91 -63.32 -29.79
C ALA A 101 -37.48 -62.08 -30.58
N ILE A 102 -37.34 -62.18 -31.91
CA ILE A 102 -37.03 -61.06 -32.81
C ILE A 102 -38.16 -60.04 -32.79
N GLU A 103 -39.43 -60.46 -32.86
CA GLU A 103 -40.58 -59.56 -32.77
C GLU A 103 -40.64 -58.83 -31.42
N ALA A 104 -40.32 -59.52 -30.32
CA ALA A 104 -40.22 -58.88 -29.01
C ALA A 104 -39.09 -57.84 -28.96
N GLN A 105 -37.92 -58.14 -29.54
CA GLN A 105 -36.82 -57.19 -29.66
C GLN A 105 -37.18 -55.98 -30.54
N CYS A 106 -37.85 -56.21 -31.67
CA CYS A 106 -38.33 -55.13 -32.55
C CYS A 106 -39.29 -54.19 -31.80
N LYS A 107 -40.23 -54.73 -31.02
CA LYS A 107 -41.14 -53.91 -30.19
C LYS A 107 -40.39 -53.08 -29.15
N VAL A 108 -39.36 -53.65 -28.51
CA VAL A 108 -38.51 -52.93 -27.56
C VAL A 108 -37.73 -51.81 -28.26
N LEU A 109 -37.16 -52.08 -29.43
CA LEU A 109 -36.43 -51.08 -30.22
C LEU A 109 -37.34 -49.96 -30.72
N GLU A 110 -38.58 -50.27 -31.12
CA GLU A 110 -39.58 -49.27 -31.48
C GLU A 110 -39.94 -48.39 -30.28
N ALA A 111 -40.15 -48.98 -29.10
CA ALA A 111 -40.39 -48.23 -27.87
C ALA A 111 -39.20 -47.35 -27.48
N GLN A 112 -37.97 -47.86 -27.62
CA GLN A 112 -36.74 -47.08 -27.39
C GLN A 112 -36.58 -45.95 -28.39
N LYS A 113 -36.88 -46.19 -29.68
CA LYS A 113 -36.88 -45.17 -30.73
C LYS A 113 -37.90 -44.09 -30.42
N GLU A 114 -39.12 -44.46 -30.02
CA GLU A 114 -40.16 -43.49 -29.65
C GLU A 114 -39.73 -42.66 -28.43
N ALA A 115 -39.16 -43.29 -27.39
CA ALA A 115 -38.62 -42.61 -26.23
C ALA A 115 -37.49 -41.63 -26.60
N LEU A 116 -36.56 -42.02 -27.47
CA LEU A 116 -35.49 -41.16 -27.97
C LEU A 116 -36.03 -39.99 -28.79
N THR A 117 -37.06 -40.20 -29.63
CA THR A 117 -37.68 -39.11 -30.38
C THR A 117 -38.40 -38.12 -29.46
N LYS A 118 -39.04 -38.59 -28.39
CA LYS A 118 -39.64 -37.74 -27.36
C LYS A 118 -38.58 -36.97 -26.56
N LEU A 119 -37.47 -37.60 -26.20
CA LEU A 119 -36.35 -36.95 -25.52
C LEU A 119 -35.69 -35.89 -26.42
N LYS A 120 -35.49 -36.19 -27.70
CA LYS A 120 -34.99 -35.22 -28.69
C LYS A 120 -35.93 -34.05 -28.93
N ALA A 121 -37.24 -34.25 -28.75
CA ALA A 121 -38.22 -33.15 -28.83
C ALA A 121 -38.17 -32.24 -27.59
N LEU A 122 -37.90 -32.80 -26.40
CA LEU A 122 -37.69 -32.05 -25.16
C LEU A 122 -36.32 -31.35 -25.10
N ASP A 123 -35.31 -31.93 -25.71
CA ASP A 123 -33.95 -31.40 -25.81
C ASP A 123 -33.78 -30.35 -26.94
N LYS A 124 -34.87 -29.94 -27.61
CA LYS A 124 -34.81 -28.77 -28.48
C LYS A 124 -34.56 -27.55 -27.57
N PRO A 125 -33.39 -26.90 -27.66
CA PRO A 125 -33.13 -25.71 -26.87
C PRO A 125 -34.20 -24.69 -27.23
N ASN A 126 -34.87 -24.15 -26.21
CA ASN A 126 -35.85 -23.11 -26.40
C ASN A 126 -35.12 -21.86 -26.91
N LEU A 127 -35.05 -21.72 -28.24
CA LEU A 127 -34.29 -20.68 -28.93
C LEU A 127 -34.72 -19.29 -28.43
N ASP A 128 -35.99 -19.11 -28.08
CA ASP A 128 -36.52 -17.85 -27.56
C ASP A 128 -35.90 -17.48 -26.21
N VAL A 129 -35.66 -18.46 -25.34
CA VAL A 129 -35.02 -18.26 -24.03
C VAL A 129 -33.54 -17.92 -24.18
N GLU A 130 -32.83 -18.60 -25.08
CA GLU A 130 -31.43 -18.29 -25.37
C GLU A 130 -31.28 -16.93 -26.08
N HIS A 131 -32.18 -16.58 -27.00
CA HIS A 131 -32.22 -15.25 -27.63
C HIS A 131 -32.49 -14.16 -26.60
N ALA A 132 -33.47 -14.33 -25.71
CA ALA A 132 -33.76 -13.38 -24.63
C ALA A 132 -32.57 -13.21 -23.67
N ARG A 133 -31.87 -14.31 -23.34
CA ARG A 133 -30.67 -14.30 -22.51
C ARG A 133 -29.51 -13.56 -23.20
N ASN A 134 -29.32 -13.77 -24.50
CA ASN A 134 -28.26 -13.12 -25.25
C ASN A 134 -28.53 -11.61 -25.42
N GLU A 135 -29.77 -11.22 -25.71
CA GLU A 135 -30.16 -9.80 -25.75
C GLU A 135 -29.97 -9.12 -24.39
N ARG A 136 -30.31 -9.80 -23.29
CA ARG A 136 -30.04 -9.30 -21.95
C ARG A 136 -28.54 -9.08 -21.71
N ARG A 137 -27.68 -10.06 -22.04
CA ARG A 137 -26.22 -9.91 -21.93
C ARG A 137 -25.68 -8.78 -22.80
N ARG A 138 -26.22 -8.59 -24.00
CA ARG A 138 -25.84 -7.49 -24.89
C ARG A 138 -26.19 -6.14 -24.26
N LYS A 139 -27.39 -5.99 -23.71
CA LYS A 139 -27.81 -4.78 -22.99
C LYS A 139 -26.94 -4.51 -21.76
N GLU A 140 -26.70 -5.52 -20.93
CA GLU A 140 -25.82 -5.42 -19.77
C GLU A 140 -24.38 -5.05 -20.18
N GLY A 141 -23.87 -5.59 -21.28
CA GLY A 141 -22.55 -5.24 -21.83
C GLY A 141 -22.49 -3.80 -22.34
N GLN A 142 -23.54 -3.31 -22.99
CA GLN A 142 -23.64 -1.90 -23.42
C GLN A 142 -23.75 -0.94 -22.24
N GLU A 143 -24.55 -1.29 -21.23
CA GLU A 143 -24.69 -0.50 -20.01
C GLU A 143 -23.36 -0.46 -19.24
N LYS A 144 -22.69 -1.60 -19.09
CA LYS A 144 -21.36 -1.65 -18.48
C LYS A 144 -20.36 -0.77 -19.23
N ALA A 145 -20.28 -0.89 -20.56
CA ALA A 145 -19.38 -0.04 -21.36
C ALA A 145 -19.71 1.45 -21.20
N ARG A 146 -21.00 1.81 -21.12
CA ARG A 146 -21.42 3.19 -20.85
C ARG A 146 -21.03 3.66 -19.45
N LEU A 147 -21.17 2.81 -18.44
CA LEU A 147 -20.77 3.12 -17.07
C LEU A 147 -19.25 3.23 -16.92
N ASP A 148 -18.48 2.38 -17.61
CA ASP A 148 -17.02 2.43 -17.64
C ASP A 148 -16.56 3.78 -18.25
N VAL A 149 -17.13 4.19 -19.40
CA VAL A 149 -16.84 5.52 -19.99
C VAL A 149 -17.23 6.66 -19.05
N ALA A 150 -18.42 6.61 -18.43
CA ALA A 150 -18.83 7.64 -17.48
C ALA A 150 -17.94 7.69 -16.23
N ALA A 151 -17.43 6.55 -15.77
CA ALA A 151 -16.49 6.49 -14.65
C ALA A 151 -15.13 7.09 -15.04
N ASP A 152 -14.63 6.80 -16.24
CA ASP A 152 -13.40 7.38 -16.77
C ASP A 152 -13.53 8.91 -16.98
N ASP A 153 -14.67 9.39 -17.47
CA ASP A 153 -14.96 10.82 -17.62
C ASP A 153 -14.97 11.55 -16.26
N ILE A 154 -15.61 10.96 -15.25
CA ILE A 154 -15.64 11.50 -13.88
C ILE A 154 -14.24 11.47 -13.26
N ALA A 155 -13.51 10.37 -13.46
CA ALA A 155 -12.13 10.23 -13.02
C ALA A 155 -11.23 11.32 -13.64
N GLY A 156 -11.34 11.53 -14.95
CA GLY A 156 -10.66 12.61 -15.67
C GLY A 156 -11.00 13.99 -15.11
N ALA A 157 -12.29 14.28 -14.94
CA ALA A 157 -12.74 15.57 -14.38
C ALA A 157 -12.23 15.82 -12.95
N ILE A 158 -12.20 14.79 -12.10
CA ILE A 158 -11.64 14.88 -10.73
C ILE A 158 -10.15 15.18 -10.79
N THR A 159 -9.39 14.50 -11.67
CA THR A 159 -7.95 14.76 -11.81
C THR A 159 -7.67 16.16 -12.34
N GLU A 160 -8.44 16.63 -13.32
CA GLU A 160 -8.30 17.99 -13.85
C GLU A 160 -8.56 19.03 -12.77
N GLN A 161 -9.67 18.91 -12.03
CA GLN A 161 -10.00 19.81 -10.92
C GLN A 161 -8.94 19.79 -9.83
N LEU A 162 -8.44 18.61 -9.45
CA LEU A 162 -7.37 18.46 -8.46
C LEU A 162 -6.08 19.16 -8.92
N THR A 163 -5.68 18.98 -10.18
CA THR A 163 -4.49 19.65 -10.73
C THR A 163 -4.67 21.16 -10.84
N GLU A 164 -5.88 21.63 -11.15
CA GLU A 164 -6.17 23.07 -11.23
C GLU A 164 -6.14 23.70 -9.83
N SER A 165 -6.82 23.10 -8.84
CA SER A 165 -6.76 23.58 -7.46
C SER A 165 -5.34 23.53 -6.87
N GLN A 166 -4.54 22.52 -7.23
CA GLN A 166 -3.14 22.47 -6.84
C GLN A 166 -2.32 23.63 -7.45
N ARG A 167 -2.58 23.96 -8.72
CA ARG A 167 -1.96 25.12 -9.39
C ARG A 167 -2.38 26.43 -8.73
N GLU A 168 -3.66 26.60 -8.41
CA GLU A 168 -4.16 27.79 -7.71
C GLU A 168 -3.44 27.99 -6.38
N ILE A 169 -3.31 26.94 -5.56
CA ILE A 169 -2.51 26.99 -4.31
C ILE A 169 -1.07 27.40 -4.56
N ASP A 170 -0.42 26.79 -5.55
CA ASP A 170 0.99 27.08 -5.82
C ASP A 170 1.17 28.55 -6.27
N THR A 171 0.22 29.09 -7.03
CA THR A 171 0.21 30.51 -7.39
C THR A 171 -0.05 31.42 -6.20
N GLU A 172 -0.98 31.07 -5.31
CA GLU A 172 -1.27 31.83 -4.10
C GLU A 172 -0.06 31.84 -3.15
N LYS A 173 0.55 30.68 -2.91
CA LYS A 173 1.78 30.53 -2.12
C LYS A 173 2.94 31.32 -2.68
N ALA A 174 3.12 31.32 -4.01
CA ALA A 174 4.13 32.15 -4.67
C ALA A 174 3.83 33.64 -4.49
N SER A 175 2.57 34.05 -4.60
CA SER A 175 2.16 35.45 -4.40
C SER A 175 2.37 35.92 -2.96
N ILE A 176 2.02 35.10 -1.96
CA ILE A 176 2.27 35.37 -0.53
C ILE A 176 3.77 35.48 -0.28
N LYS A 177 4.58 34.60 -0.85
CA LYS A 177 6.05 34.64 -0.71
C LYS A 177 6.65 35.92 -1.28
N ILE A 178 6.24 36.32 -2.48
CA ILE A 178 6.70 37.57 -3.11
C ILE A 178 6.28 38.76 -2.24
N TYR A 179 5.00 38.81 -1.85
CA TYR A 179 4.46 39.87 -0.98
C TYR A 179 5.22 39.96 0.34
N LEU A 180 5.46 38.83 1.02
CA LEU A 180 6.22 38.78 2.26
C LEU A 180 7.64 39.30 2.06
N SER A 181 8.34 38.88 0.99
CA SER A 181 9.71 39.32 0.73
C SER A 181 9.83 40.82 0.48
N GLU A 182 8.92 41.40 -0.30
CA GLU A 182 8.89 42.84 -0.57
C GLU A 182 8.56 43.64 0.70
N ARG A 183 7.60 43.15 1.50
CA ARG A 183 7.15 43.84 2.72
C ARG A 183 8.18 43.74 3.84
N LEU A 184 8.82 42.59 4.03
CA LEU A 184 9.91 42.44 5.00
C LEU A 184 11.11 43.32 4.62
N ALA A 185 11.47 43.40 3.34
CA ALA A 185 12.52 44.32 2.89
C ALA A 185 12.16 45.79 3.17
N SER A 186 10.90 46.18 2.97
CA SER A 186 10.40 47.51 3.35
C SER A 186 10.46 47.75 4.86
N ASP A 187 10.13 46.74 5.66
CA ASP A 187 10.16 46.84 7.13
C ASP A 187 11.59 46.95 7.65
N ASP A 188 12.51 46.16 7.11
CA ASP A 188 13.94 46.24 7.41
C ASP A 188 14.50 47.63 7.08
N GLN A 189 14.02 48.26 6.00
CA GLN A 189 14.40 49.64 5.67
C GLN A 189 13.88 50.64 6.71
N ILE A 190 12.65 50.46 7.22
CA ILE A 190 12.07 51.32 8.26
C ILE A 190 12.80 51.12 9.58
N LEU A 191 13.03 49.86 9.97
CA LEU A 191 13.75 49.48 11.18
C LEU A 191 15.20 49.96 11.14
N GLY A 192 15.86 49.90 9.98
CA GLY A 192 17.21 50.42 9.79
C GLY A 192 17.34 51.94 10.00
N ARG A 193 16.26 52.71 9.78
CA ARG A 193 16.23 54.17 10.04
C ARG A 193 15.93 54.50 11.51
N LEU A 194 15.41 53.54 12.27
CA LEU A 194 14.92 53.71 13.64
C LEU A 194 16.06 54.02 14.65
N PRO A 195 17.24 53.39 14.59
CA PRO A 195 18.39 53.76 15.42
C PRO A 195 18.77 55.24 15.27
N GLY A 196 18.70 55.80 14.06
CA GLY A 196 19.00 57.21 13.83
C GLY A 196 18.01 58.16 14.51
N ILE A 197 16.76 57.74 14.66
CA ILE A 197 15.71 58.49 15.38
C ILE A 197 15.94 58.35 16.89
N VAL A 198 16.23 57.14 17.37
CA VAL A 198 16.49 56.87 18.79
C VAL A 198 17.74 57.60 19.28
N SER A 199 18.82 57.65 18.49
CA SER A 199 20.03 58.38 18.86
C SER A 199 19.80 59.88 19.02
N LYS A 200 18.94 60.49 18.18
CA LYS A 200 18.54 61.90 18.34
C LYS A 200 17.75 62.11 19.64
N LEU A 201 16.87 61.18 19.95
CA LEU A 201 16.06 61.19 21.16
C LEU A 201 16.87 61.05 22.46
N VAL A 202 17.94 60.25 22.41
CA VAL A 202 18.83 60.01 23.56
C VAL A 202 19.79 61.19 23.77
N ALA A 203 20.33 61.77 22.68
CA ALA A 203 21.25 62.91 22.76
C ALA A 203 20.60 64.18 23.35
N GLU A 204 19.29 64.39 23.13
CA GLU A 204 18.55 65.53 23.69
C GLU A 204 18.35 65.46 25.23
N ASN A 205 18.68 64.34 25.87
CA ASN A 205 18.44 64.12 27.31
C ASN A 205 19.59 64.58 28.22
N GLU A 206 20.73 65.03 27.68
CA GLU A 206 21.88 65.49 28.49
C GLU A 206 21.66 66.86 29.19
N GLY A 207 20.51 67.51 28.98
CA GLY A 207 20.15 68.84 29.53
C GLY A 207 20.05 68.98 31.05
N SER A 208 20.38 67.94 31.85
CA SER A 208 20.44 68.09 33.32
C SER A 208 21.68 68.85 33.81
N GLN A 209 22.72 68.98 32.98
CA GLN A 209 23.88 69.80 33.33
C GLN A 209 23.59 71.30 33.30
N ASP A 210 22.66 71.75 32.44
CA ASP A 210 22.36 73.17 32.25
C ASP A 210 21.76 73.84 33.50
N GLU A 211 21.01 73.11 34.33
CA GLU A 211 20.37 73.69 35.52
C GLU A 211 21.36 74.15 36.58
N LYS A 212 22.32 73.28 36.90
CA LYS A 212 23.40 73.62 37.83
C LYS A 212 24.28 74.72 37.26
N SER A 213 24.47 74.73 35.94
CA SER A 213 25.21 75.80 35.27
C SER A 213 24.48 77.14 35.36
N ILE A 214 23.18 77.21 35.04
CA ILE A 214 22.40 78.47 35.11
C ILE A 214 22.43 79.07 36.52
N GLU A 215 22.26 78.24 37.55
CA GLU A 215 22.35 78.69 38.95
C GLU A 215 23.74 79.22 39.31
N GLN A 216 24.80 78.53 38.87
CA GLN A 216 26.19 78.95 39.09
C GLN A 216 26.49 80.28 38.38
N TRP A 217 26.07 80.44 37.12
CA TRP A 217 26.24 81.68 36.36
C TRP A 217 25.46 82.84 37.00
N CYS A 218 24.21 82.63 37.40
CA CYS A 218 23.41 83.66 38.07
C CYS A 218 24.06 84.09 39.39
N THR A 219 24.54 83.14 40.19
CA THR A 219 25.22 83.43 41.47
C THR A 219 26.54 84.20 41.24
N ALA A 220 27.31 83.82 40.23
CA ALA A 220 28.52 84.54 39.85
C ALA A 220 28.23 85.97 39.37
N ILE A 221 27.18 86.17 38.56
CA ILE A 221 26.76 87.49 38.08
C ILE A 221 26.30 88.38 39.23
N ILE A 222 25.54 87.85 40.20
CA ILE A 222 25.14 88.58 41.41
C ILE A 222 26.39 89.04 42.17
N ALA A 223 27.36 88.16 42.38
CA ALA A 223 28.60 88.49 43.07
C ALA A 223 29.43 89.56 42.34
N PHE A 224 29.54 89.47 41.01
CA PHE A 224 30.25 90.45 40.19
C PHE A 224 29.56 91.82 40.19
N ARG A 225 28.25 91.88 39.94
CA ARG A 225 27.46 93.13 39.95
C ARG A 225 27.47 93.78 41.33
N THR A 226 27.32 93.00 42.39
CA THR A 226 27.37 93.51 43.78
C THR A 226 28.74 94.14 44.07
N ARG A 227 29.84 93.48 43.69
CA ARG A 227 31.20 94.01 43.88
C ARG A 227 31.42 95.28 43.05
N GLU A 228 30.93 95.31 41.81
CA GLU A 228 31.03 96.49 40.95
C GLU A 228 30.30 97.71 41.54
N ILE A 229 29.06 97.52 41.99
CA ILE A 229 28.25 98.61 42.57
C ILE A 229 28.88 99.08 43.89
N LYS A 230 29.32 98.17 44.77
CA LYS A 230 30.05 98.52 46.00
C LYS A 230 31.32 99.32 45.70
N ALA A 231 32.14 98.87 44.75
CA ALA A 231 33.35 99.60 44.35
C ALA A 231 33.04 100.99 43.77
N ARG A 232 31.93 101.16 43.05
CA ARG A 232 31.47 102.47 42.55
C ARG A 232 31.03 103.37 43.70
N VAL A 233 30.28 102.85 44.67
CA VAL A 233 29.85 103.58 45.88
C VAL A 233 31.06 104.02 46.70
N ASP A 234 32.01 103.12 46.96
CA ASP A 234 33.26 103.41 47.64
C ASP A 234 34.08 104.47 46.90
N ALA A 235 34.19 104.38 45.56
CA ALA A 235 34.89 105.37 44.75
C ALA A 235 34.22 106.75 44.81
N VAL A 236 32.89 106.83 44.79
CA VAL A 236 32.15 108.10 44.94
C VAL A 236 32.34 108.67 46.34
N TYR A 237 32.27 107.82 47.38
CA TYR A 237 32.52 108.21 48.76
C TYR A 237 33.94 108.79 48.93
N LEU A 238 34.97 108.08 48.49
CA LEU A 238 36.36 108.55 48.55
C LEU A 238 36.61 109.81 47.72
N ASN A 239 35.99 109.92 46.53
CA ASN A 239 36.06 111.13 45.70
C ASN A 239 35.29 112.33 46.28
N SER A 240 34.31 112.09 47.15
CA SER A 240 33.60 113.17 47.86
C SER A 240 34.45 113.69 49.02
N LEU A 241 35.14 112.80 49.73
CA LEU A 241 36.07 113.15 50.81
C LEU A 241 37.28 113.94 50.30
N SER A 242 37.80 113.62 49.12
CA SER A 242 38.95 114.33 48.53
C SER A 242 38.63 115.75 48.04
N LYS A 243 37.34 116.09 47.88
CA LYS A 243 36.87 117.43 47.47
C LYS A 243 36.72 118.40 48.66
N PHE A 244 36.88 117.95 49.90
CA PHE A 244 36.90 118.83 51.08
C PHE A 244 38.34 119.28 51.41
N PRO A 245 38.63 120.59 51.46
CA PRO A 245 39.95 121.09 51.87
C PRO A 245 40.15 120.91 53.40
N PRO A 246 41.38 120.61 53.85
CA PRO A 246 41.68 120.26 55.25
C PRO A 246 41.58 121.40 56.28
N ASN A 247 41.17 122.62 55.89
CA ASN A 247 41.20 123.82 56.74
C ASN A 247 39.82 124.47 56.96
N GLY A 248 38.82 123.67 57.32
CA GLY A 248 37.55 124.17 57.86
C GLY A 248 37.36 123.67 59.29
N HIS A 249 37.73 124.46 60.28
CA HIS A 249 37.39 124.17 61.68
C HIS A 249 35.87 124.20 61.83
N SER A 250 35.23 123.03 61.96
CA SER A 250 33.87 122.96 62.49
C SER A 250 33.94 123.01 64.01
N GLU A 251 33.25 123.98 64.62
CA GLU A 251 33.02 124.07 66.07
C GLU A 251 32.03 122.97 66.52
N THR A 252 32.39 121.71 66.31
CA THR A 252 31.61 120.56 66.73
C THR A 252 32.48 119.70 67.64
N PRO A 253 32.02 119.31 68.84
CA PRO A 253 32.81 118.53 69.78
C PRO A 253 33.25 117.19 69.16
N ASP A 254 34.47 116.76 69.50
CA ASP A 254 35.14 115.59 68.91
C ASP A 254 34.37 114.27 69.12
N GLU A 255 33.49 114.21 70.12
CA GLU A 255 32.56 113.09 70.34
C GLU A 255 31.42 113.05 69.29
N GLU A 256 30.82 114.19 68.95
CA GLU A 256 29.76 114.25 67.92
C GLU A 256 30.29 113.88 66.53
N LEU A 257 31.54 114.22 66.22
CA LEU A 257 32.18 113.84 64.95
C LEU A 257 32.43 112.33 64.87
N LYS A 258 32.81 111.69 65.99
CA LYS A 258 32.98 110.23 66.06
C LYS A 258 31.63 109.51 65.92
N GLU A 259 30.59 110.00 66.57
CA GLU A 259 29.24 109.45 66.47
C GLU A 259 28.67 109.60 65.05
N ARG A 260 28.85 110.76 64.40
CA ARG A 260 28.48 110.97 62.98
C ARG A 260 29.26 110.04 62.04
N LYS A 261 30.54 109.80 62.30
CA LYS A 261 31.35 108.87 61.50
C LYS A 261 30.87 107.42 61.68
N SER A 262 30.55 107.00 62.90
CA SER A 262 30.01 105.66 63.15
C SER A 262 28.61 105.47 62.56
N ALA A 263 27.76 106.50 62.62
CA ALA A 263 26.43 106.48 62.00
C ALA A 263 26.54 106.35 60.47
N LEU A 264 27.41 107.15 59.84
CA LEU A 264 27.65 107.08 58.39
C LEU A 264 28.25 105.74 57.96
N GLN A 265 29.13 105.15 58.78
CA GLN A 265 29.64 103.81 58.52
C GLN A 265 28.54 102.74 58.61
N ALA A 266 27.64 102.84 59.58
CA ALA A 266 26.48 101.96 59.70
C ALA A 266 25.53 102.11 58.49
N GLU A 267 25.25 103.34 58.06
CA GLU A 267 24.46 103.62 56.85
C GLU A 267 25.13 103.06 55.59
N MET A 268 26.46 103.12 55.48
CA MET A 268 27.20 102.51 54.37
C MET A 268 27.14 100.97 54.39
N GLU A 269 27.23 100.35 55.57
CA GLU A 269 27.09 98.91 55.74
C GLU A 269 25.66 98.44 55.41
N GLU A 270 24.65 99.22 55.82
CA GLU A 270 23.24 99.02 55.46
C GLU A 270 23.04 99.12 53.94
N LEU A 271 23.53 100.20 53.31
CA LEU A 271 23.50 100.37 51.86
C LEU A 271 24.20 99.22 51.12
N HIS A 272 25.34 98.75 51.62
CA HIS A 272 26.05 97.59 51.06
C HIS A 272 25.28 96.27 51.18
N SER A 273 24.41 96.14 52.17
CA SER A 273 23.51 94.99 52.31
C SER A 273 22.31 95.10 51.37
N GLU A 274 21.73 96.29 51.22
CA GLU A 274 20.64 96.56 50.28
C GLU A 274 21.08 96.37 48.82
N ILE A 275 22.29 96.81 48.46
CA ILE A 275 22.86 96.60 47.12
C ILE A 275 22.91 95.11 46.77
N ALA A 276 23.25 94.24 47.72
CA ALA A 276 23.28 92.80 47.47
C ALA A 276 21.86 92.25 47.21
N SER A 277 20.88 92.65 48.02
CA SER A 277 19.48 92.22 47.86
C SER A 277 18.84 92.74 46.56
N ILE A 278 19.08 94.00 46.20
CA ILE A 278 18.58 94.59 44.96
C ILE A 278 19.24 93.93 43.75
N THR A 279 20.55 93.68 43.80
CA THR A 279 21.27 93.00 42.71
C THR A 279 20.75 91.58 42.49
N GLU A 280 20.46 90.85 43.57
CA GLU A 280 19.83 89.53 43.51
C GLU A 280 18.45 89.61 42.85
N MET A 281 17.58 90.54 43.29
CA MET A 281 16.25 90.73 42.69
C MET A 281 16.31 91.08 41.19
N VAL A 282 17.26 91.93 40.78
CA VAL A 282 17.42 92.30 39.36
C VAL A 282 17.90 91.11 38.53
N VAL A 283 18.90 90.35 39.00
CA VAL A 283 19.36 89.14 38.29
C VAL A 283 18.29 88.06 38.27
N GLU A 284 17.50 87.92 39.34
CA GLU A 284 16.35 87.02 39.41
C GLU A 284 15.35 87.32 38.28
N HIS A 285 14.99 88.60 38.11
CA HIS A 285 13.99 89.03 37.15
C HIS A 285 14.52 89.10 35.71
N GLU A 286 15.71 89.66 35.49
CA GLU A 286 16.26 89.89 34.14
C GLU A 286 16.86 88.64 33.50
N LEU A 287 17.43 87.74 34.31
CA LEU A 287 18.23 86.62 33.80
C LEU A 287 17.63 85.28 34.24
N ARG A 288 17.50 85.03 35.55
CA ARG A 288 17.13 83.70 36.05
C ARG A 288 15.73 83.28 35.57
N LYS A 289 14.72 84.15 35.70
CA LYS A 289 13.35 83.86 35.25
C LYS A 289 13.25 83.60 33.74
N PRO A 290 13.72 84.50 32.84
CA PRO A 290 13.67 84.24 31.40
C PRO A 290 14.44 82.99 30.96
N MET A 291 15.58 82.70 31.58
CA MET A 291 16.36 81.50 31.29
C MET A 291 15.61 80.21 31.69
N ASN A 292 14.98 80.22 32.86
CA ASN A 292 14.16 79.08 33.32
C ASN A 292 12.90 78.90 32.45
N GLU A 293 12.22 79.99 32.08
CA GLU A 293 11.05 79.92 31.19
C GLU A 293 11.41 79.38 29.79
N MET A 294 12.54 79.82 29.22
CA MET A 294 13.05 79.32 27.94
C MET A 294 13.42 77.84 28.02
N LYS A 295 14.09 77.43 29.11
CA LYS A 295 14.41 76.02 29.39
C LYS A 295 13.15 75.18 29.52
N ASP A 296 12.16 75.63 30.28
CA ASP A 296 10.89 74.91 30.48
C ASP A 296 10.14 74.75 29.16
N ARG A 297 10.15 75.79 28.33
CA ARG A 297 9.59 75.72 26.98
C ARG A 297 10.34 74.70 26.12
N ASN A 298 11.66 74.75 26.09
CA ASN A 298 12.48 73.79 25.35
C ASN A 298 12.24 72.35 25.83
N ASN A 299 12.17 72.13 27.14
CA ASN A 299 11.87 70.83 27.73
C ASN A 299 10.47 70.32 27.34
N ARG A 300 9.46 71.20 27.28
CA ARG A 300 8.12 70.84 26.78
C ARG A 300 8.15 70.47 25.30
N GLU A 301 8.87 71.22 24.47
CA GLU A 301 9.01 70.94 23.05
C GLU A 301 9.75 69.60 22.82
N VAL A 302 10.85 69.35 23.53
CA VAL A 302 11.60 68.07 23.49
C VAL A 302 10.74 66.90 23.98
N THR A 303 10.04 67.03 25.10
CA THR A 303 9.17 65.96 25.61
C THR A 303 7.98 65.68 24.70
N GLN A 304 7.42 66.71 24.06
CA GLN A 304 6.35 66.55 23.07
C GLN A 304 6.86 65.87 21.79
N ALA A 305 8.01 66.30 21.26
CA ALA A 305 8.66 65.68 20.13
C ALA A 305 9.00 64.21 20.43
N ARG A 306 9.52 63.93 21.63
CA ARG A 306 9.78 62.58 22.13
C ARG A 306 8.52 61.72 22.18
N GLY A 307 7.43 62.25 22.71
CA GLY A 307 6.14 61.57 22.74
C GLY A 307 5.62 61.25 21.35
N ALA A 308 5.76 62.18 20.41
CA ALA A 308 5.37 61.97 19.00
C ALA A 308 6.22 60.89 18.32
N TRP A 309 7.54 60.91 18.51
CA TRP A 309 8.45 59.89 17.97
C TRP A 309 8.20 58.50 18.56
N LEU A 310 8.03 58.41 19.89
CA LEU A 310 7.68 57.14 20.54
C LEU A 310 6.35 56.60 20.04
N LYS A 311 5.34 57.47 19.89
CA LYS A 311 4.04 57.08 19.33
C LYS A 311 4.18 56.60 17.89
N TYR A 312 4.98 57.28 17.08
CA TYR A 312 5.29 56.84 15.71
C TYR A 312 5.90 55.44 15.72
N VAL A 313 6.97 55.21 16.48
CA VAL A 313 7.63 53.89 16.60
C VAL A 313 6.67 52.80 17.08
N LEU A 314 5.84 53.09 18.09
CA LEU A 314 4.88 52.12 18.59
C LEU A 314 3.82 51.79 17.54
N SER A 315 3.28 52.80 16.85
CA SER A 315 2.28 52.60 15.81
C SER A 315 2.82 51.85 14.58
N THR A 316 4.09 52.08 14.21
CA THR A 316 4.71 51.35 13.10
C THR A 316 4.97 49.90 13.47
N LEU A 317 5.45 49.61 14.68
CA LEU A 317 5.63 48.24 15.17
C LEU A 317 4.29 47.50 15.31
N GLU A 318 3.25 48.16 15.81
CA GLU A 318 1.91 47.59 15.89
C GLU A 318 1.33 47.30 14.50
N TYR A 319 1.54 48.21 13.55
CA TYR A 319 1.13 47.99 12.16
C TYR A 319 1.89 46.82 11.50
N MET A 320 3.21 46.74 11.69
CA MET A 320 4.03 45.61 11.23
C MET A 320 3.55 44.29 11.83
N GLY A 321 3.27 44.25 13.14
CA GLY A 321 2.75 43.08 13.83
C GLY A 321 1.38 42.63 13.31
N ARG A 322 0.40 43.53 13.24
CA ARG A 322 -0.94 43.20 12.70
C ARG A 322 -0.88 42.69 11.26
N ARG A 323 -0.01 43.27 10.43
CA ARG A 323 0.15 42.81 9.06
C ARG A 323 0.78 41.42 9.00
N LEU A 324 1.79 41.13 9.83
CA LEU A 324 2.36 39.79 9.94
C LEU A 324 1.28 38.78 10.36
N ASP A 325 0.45 39.10 11.35
CA ASP A 325 -0.66 38.21 11.77
C ASP A 325 -1.64 37.90 10.62
N THR A 326 -1.98 38.91 9.79
CA THR A 326 -2.83 38.72 8.60
C THR A 326 -2.16 37.83 7.56
N VAL A 327 -0.86 37.98 7.33
CA VAL A 327 -0.14 37.13 6.38
C VAL A 327 0.03 35.71 6.93
N THR A 328 0.28 35.55 8.23
CA THR A 328 0.38 34.24 8.88
C THR A 328 -0.94 33.50 8.86
N SER A 329 -2.07 34.17 9.08
CA SER A 329 -3.40 33.56 8.94
C SER A 329 -3.69 33.13 7.51
N SER A 330 -3.45 33.98 6.52
CA SER A 330 -3.58 33.62 5.10
C SER A 330 -2.66 32.45 4.71
N MET A 331 -1.41 32.43 5.18
CA MET A 331 -0.50 31.31 4.96
C MET A 331 -1.02 30.02 5.59
N LYS A 332 -1.54 30.07 6.82
CA LYS A 332 -2.14 28.91 7.48
C LYS A 332 -3.34 28.37 6.70
N ASP A 333 -4.20 29.24 6.20
CA ASP A 333 -5.35 28.85 5.38
C ASP A 333 -4.90 28.14 4.09
N THR A 334 -3.84 28.62 3.43
CA THR A 334 -3.28 27.93 2.25
C THR A 334 -2.65 26.57 2.58
N GLU A 335 -2.03 26.43 3.74
CA GLU A 335 -1.47 25.15 4.20
C GLU A 335 -2.57 24.14 4.55
N GLU A 336 -3.63 24.59 5.21
CA GLU A 336 -4.81 23.77 5.51
C GLU A 336 -5.49 23.31 4.21
N LEU A 337 -5.66 24.21 3.23
CA LEU A 337 -6.20 23.87 1.91
C LEU A 337 -5.31 22.84 1.19
N GLN A 338 -3.99 23.01 1.24
CA GLN A 338 -3.02 22.07 0.67
C GLN A 338 -3.13 20.68 1.35
N GLN A 339 -3.28 20.65 2.67
CA GLN A 339 -3.48 19.40 3.41
C GLN A 339 -4.80 18.71 2.99
N VAL A 340 -5.89 19.47 2.87
CA VAL A 340 -7.18 18.93 2.40
C VAL A 340 -7.08 18.38 0.98
N LEU A 341 -6.40 19.08 0.07
CA LEU A 341 -6.17 18.59 -1.29
C LEU A 341 -5.33 17.32 -1.32
N SER A 342 -4.28 17.22 -0.51
CA SER A 342 -3.49 15.98 -0.41
C SER A 342 -4.31 14.79 0.11
N HIS A 343 -5.24 15.03 1.05
CA HIS A 343 -6.17 14.01 1.51
C HIS A 343 -7.17 13.62 0.43
N PHE A 344 -7.66 14.60 -0.34
CA PHE A 344 -8.56 14.35 -1.46
C PHE A 344 -7.86 13.57 -2.58
N GLU A 345 -6.62 13.91 -2.92
CA GLU A 345 -5.78 13.16 -3.86
C GLU A 345 -5.55 11.71 -3.41
N ALA A 346 -5.22 11.50 -2.12
CA ALA A 346 -5.05 10.17 -1.55
C ALA A 346 -6.37 9.36 -1.52
N ALA A 347 -7.52 10.03 -1.36
CA ALA A 347 -8.83 9.39 -1.41
C ALA A 347 -9.28 9.10 -2.85
N ALA A 348 -8.99 10.01 -3.79
CA ALA A 348 -9.27 9.88 -5.20
C ALA A 348 -8.45 8.73 -5.81
N SER A 349 -7.14 8.71 -5.59
CA SER A 349 -6.25 7.62 -6.05
C SER A 349 -6.67 6.22 -5.54
N LYS A 350 -7.22 6.11 -4.34
CA LYS A 350 -7.77 4.83 -3.82
C LYS A 350 -9.08 4.40 -4.47
N ARG A 351 -9.89 5.34 -4.95
CA ARG A 351 -11.24 5.08 -5.50
C ARG A 351 -11.26 5.05 -7.02
N MET A 352 -10.28 5.68 -7.66
CA MET A 352 -10.13 5.68 -9.10
C MET A 352 -9.64 4.28 -9.55
N PRO A 353 -10.24 3.73 -10.61
CA PRO A 353 -9.73 2.49 -11.19
C PRO A 353 -8.30 2.72 -11.71
N ASP A 354 -7.41 1.76 -11.47
CA ASP A 354 -6.09 1.75 -12.11
C ASP A 354 -6.27 1.75 -13.63
N THR A 355 -6.10 2.91 -14.25
CA THR A 355 -6.16 3.12 -15.71
C THR A 355 -5.10 2.29 -16.45
N HIS A 356 -4.14 1.70 -15.73
CA HIS A 356 -3.08 0.84 -16.25
C HIS A 356 -3.24 -0.66 -15.97
N ALA A 357 -4.33 -1.12 -15.35
CA ALA A 357 -4.57 -2.56 -15.26
C ALA A 357 -4.82 -3.10 -16.68
N PRO A 358 -3.94 -3.99 -17.22
CA PRO A 358 -4.14 -4.55 -18.56
C PRO A 358 -5.51 -5.21 -18.57
N ARG A 359 -6.39 -4.71 -19.46
CA ARG A 359 -7.74 -5.20 -19.72
C ARG A 359 -7.72 -6.73 -19.63
N PRO A 360 -8.29 -7.34 -18.56
CA PRO A 360 -8.30 -8.79 -18.48
C PRO A 360 -9.14 -9.27 -19.65
N THR A 361 -8.50 -10.01 -20.55
CA THR A 361 -9.18 -10.75 -21.61
C THR A 361 -10.34 -11.52 -20.98
N PRO A 362 -11.53 -11.54 -21.62
CA PRO A 362 -12.72 -12.06 -20.98
C PRO A 362 -12.47 -13.53 -20.60
N PRO A 363 -12.52 -13.90 -19.30
CA PRO A 363 -12.40 -15.28 -18.91
C PRO A 363 -13.65 -15.97 -19.43
N ARG A 364 -13.45 -16.96 -20.30
CA ARG A 364 -14.47 -17.89 -20.79
C ARG A 364 -14.99 -18.69 -19.59
N ARG A 365 -15.89 -18.11 -18.79
CA ARG A 365 -16.51 -18.78 -17.65
C ARG A 365 -17.65 -19.65 -18.14
N ARG A 366 -17.42 -20.98 -18.06
CA ARG A 366 -18.46 -22.00 -17.96
C ARG A 366 -19.41 -21.61 -16.84
N THR A 367 -20.70 -21.67 -17.15
CA THR A 367 -21.81 -21.45 -16.25
C THR A 367 -21.87 -22.57 -15.21
N THR A 368 -21.52 -22.28 -13.96
CA THR A 368 -21.97 -23.06 -12.81
C THR A 368 -22.79 -22.13 -11.93
N SER A 369 -24.10 -22.17 -12.13
CA SER A 369 -25.10 -21.49 -11.32
C SER A 369 -25.19 -22.16 -9.95
N GLY A 370 -24.61 -21.54 -8.92
CA GLY A 370 -24.99 -21.78 -7.53
C GLY A 370 -26.09 -20.79 -7.12
N PRO A 371 -27.05 -21.18 -6.27
CA PRO A 371 -28.14 -20.29 -5.87
C PRO A 371 -27.59 -19.26 -4.88
N LEU A 372 -27.51 -18.01 -5.30
CA LEU A 372 -27.32 -16.89 -4.38
C LEU A 372 -28.64 -16.66 -3.66
N SER A 373 -28.64 -16.98 -2.37
CA SER A 373 -29.64 -16.55 -1.40
C SER A 373 -29.76 -15.03 -1.44
N ALA A 374 -30.88 -14.57 -2.00
CA ALA A 374 -31.32 -13.19 -1.92
C ALA A 374 -32.24 -13.03 -0.69
N PHE A 375 -32.31 -11.78 -0.21
CA PHE A 375 -33.16 -11.25 0.87
C PHE A 375 -32.53 -11.16 2.26
N THR A 376 -31.92 -10.00 2.52
CA THR A 376 -32.18 -9.28 3.78
C THR A 376 -32.75 -7.90 3.43
N PRO A 377 -33.96 -7.55 3.90
CA PRO A 377 -34.49 -6.20 3.71
C PRO A 377 -33.76 -5.24 4.66
N MET A 378 -33.36 -4.08 4.14
CA MET A 378 -32.91 -2.96 4.95
C MET A 378 -34.09 -2.44 5.80
N VAL A 379 -34.22 -2.94 7.03
CA VAL A 379 -35.07 -2.33 8.03
C VAL A 379 -34.30 -1.15 8.62
N LYS A 380 -34.77 0.08 8.34
CA LYS A 380 -34.34 1.29 9.04
C LYS A 380 -34.86 1.23 10.49
N LEU A 381 -34.09 0.64 11.39
CA LEU A 381 -34.33 0.76 12.82
C LEU A 381 -33.61 2.01 13.34
N LYS A 382 -34.39 2.96 13.85
CA LYS A 382 -33.88 4.05 14.69
C LYS A 382 -33.20 3.42 15.92
N PRO A 383 -31.98 3.83 16.32
CA PRO A 383 -31.37 3.29 17.53
C PRO A 383 -32.08 3.86 18.76
N THR A 384 -32.62 2.97 19.58
CA THR A 384 -32.83 3.19 21.01
C THR A 384 -31.45 3.19 21.68
N LYS A 385 -31.10 4.29 22.36
CA LYS A 385 -29.94 4.50 23.25
C LYS A 385 -28.75 3.53 23.05
N SER A 386 -27.79 3.91 22.21
CA SER A 386 -26.49 3.25 22.12
C SER A 386 -25.59 3.67 23.29
N LEU A 387 -24.72 2.75 23.73
CA LEU A 387 -23.54 3.08 24.54
C LEU A 387 -22.74 4.21 23.86
N ASP A 388 -22.26 5.17 24.64
CA ASP A 388 -21.45 6.29 24.15
C ASP A 388 -20.00 5.80 23.89
N LEU A 389 -19.81 5.11 22.76
CA LEU A 389 -18.48 4.65 22.32
C LEU A 389 -17.77 5.72 21.50
N PRO A 390 -16.44 5.83 21.57
CA PRO A 390 -15.65 6.70 20.68
C PRO A 390 -15.95 6.45 19.20
N VAL A 391 -16.07 7.51 18.41
CA VAL A 391 -16.43 7.47 16.98
C VAL A 391 -15.53 6.52 16.17
N ALA A 392 -14.24 6.47 16.48
CA ALA A 392 -13.29 5.56 15.83
C ALA A 392 -13.63 4.07 16.05
N LEU A 393 -14.15 3.72 17.23
CA LEU A 393 -14.56 2.36 17.59
C LEU A 393 -15.89 1.99 16.91
N GLN A 394 -16.81 2.95 16.81
CA GLN A 394 -18.07 2.76 16.08
C GLN A 394 -17.83 2.51 14.59
N ASP A 395 -16.94 3.28 13.97
CA ASP A 395 -16.57 3.08 12.56
C ASP A 395 -15.84 1.75 12.35
N ALA A 396 -14.92 1.37 13.24
CA ALA A 396 -14.24 0.08 13.17
C ALA A 396 -15.23 -1.11 13.26
N LEU A 397 -16.20 -1.06 14.17
CA LEU A 397 -17.23 -2.08 14.32
C LEU A 397 -18.19 -2.11 13.11
N ARG A 398 -18.49 -0.95 12.53
CA ARG A 398 -19.32 -0.83 11.32
C ARG A 398 -18.60 -1.37 10.08
N HIS A 399 -17.31 -1.07 9.92
CA HIS A 399 -16.47 -1.68 8.89
C HIS A 399 -16.32 -3.18 9.09
N ALA A 400 -16.26 -3.63 10.34
CA ALA A 400 -16.28 -5.04 10.69
C ALA A 400 -17.68 -5.66 10.62
N GLY A 401 -18.75 -4.94 10.26
CA GLY A 401 -20.11 -5.49 10.15
C GLY A 401 -20.68 -6.06 11.47
N ILE A 402 -20.17 -5.62 12.63
CA ILE A 402 -20.60 -6.07 13.95
C ILE A 402 -21.63 -5.08 14.49
N PRO A 403 -22.84 -5.52 14.90
CA PRO A 403 -23.85 -4.64 15.46
C PRO A 403 -23.39 -4.10 16.83
N PHE A 404 -23.32 -2.77 16.96
CA PHE A 404 -22.90 -2.07 18.18
C PHE A 404 -24.07 -1.52 19.02
N ASN A 405 -25.31 -1.82 18.63
CA ASN A 405 -26.53 -1.46 19.38
C ASN A 405 -26.77 -2.41 20.56
N GLN A 406 -25.83 -2.45 21.51
CA GLN A 406 -25.91 -3.34 22.67
C GLN A 406 -26.01 -2.55 23.97
N ASP A 407 -26.71 -3.11 24.96
CA ASP A 407 -27.01 -2.45 26.22
C ASP A 407 -25.83 -2.49 27.21
N SER A 408 -24.83 -3.36 27.00
CA SER A 408 -23.63 -3.49 27.84
C SER A 408 -22.35 -3.74 27.03
N ILE A 409 -21.21 -3.35 27.61
CA ILE A 409 -19.86 -3.55 27.02
C ILE A 409 -19.51 -5.05 26.95
N GLU A 410 -19.95 -5.83 27.93
CA GLU A 410 -19.74 -7.28 27.98
C GLU A 410 -20.45 -7.99 26.83
N ALA A 411 -21.68 -7.59 26.50
CA ALA A 411 -22.42 -8.16 25.37
C ALA A 411 -21.76 -7.78 24.02
N LEU A 412 -21.21 -6.56 23.91
CA LEU A 412 -20.45 -6.15 22.74
C LEU A 412 -19.17 -6.98 22.57
N GLN A 413 -18.47 -7.26 23.67
CA GLN A 413 -17.29 -8.11 23.68
C GLN A 413 -17.63 -9.54 23.23
N ASP A 414 -18.71 -10.12 23.74
CA ASP A 414 -19.17 -11.45 23.34
C ASP A 414 -19.56 -11.51 21.86
N ALA A 415 -20.19 -10.45 21.33
CA ALA A 415 -20.53 -10.38 19.91
C ALA A 415 -19.29 -10.26 19.01
N VAL A 416 -18.25 -9.55 19.45
CA VAL A 416 -16.96 -9.46 18.73
C VAL A 416 -16.26 -10.82 18.74
N VAL A 417 -16.21 -11.51 19.89
CA VAL A 417 -15.59 -12.84 20.02
C VAL A 417 -16.33 -13.87 19.16
N ASN A 418 -17.67 -13.87 19.18
CA ASN A 418 -18.47 -14.74 18.34
C ASN A 418 -18.29 -14.46 16.85
N ALA A 419 -18.25 -13.18 16.44
CA ALA A 419 -18.00 -12.80 15.05
C ALA A 419 -16.59 -13.21 14.58
N GLN A 420 -15.58 -13.12 15.46
CA GLN A 420 -14.23 -13.60 15.17
C GLN A 420 -14.21 -15.11 14.97
N PHE A 421 -14.84 -15.87 15.89
CA PHE A 421 -14.89 -17.32 15.81
C PHE A 421 -15.63 -17.80 14.54
N GLU A 422 -16.79 -17.20 14.23
CA GLU A 422 -17.54 -17.52 13.01
C GLU A 422 -16.73 -17.24 11.73
N ARG A 423 -15.99 -16.13 11.68
CA ARG A 423 -15.15 -15.79 10.53
C ARG A 423 -13.99 -16.74 10.36
N GLN A 424 -13.33 -17.08 11.46
CA GLN A 424 -12.22 -18.02 11.44
C GLN A 424 -12.70 -19.40 10.98
N ARG A 425 -13.88 -19.85 11.44
CA ARG A 425 -14.52 -21.07 10.97
C ARG A 425 -14.88 -21.00 9.48
N LYS A 426 -15.51 -19.92 9.02
CA LYS A 426 -15.84 -19.73 7.58
C LYS A 426 -14.59 -19.73 6.71
N LEU A 427 -13.51 -19.09 7.16
CA LEU A 427 -12.24 -19.08 6.44
C LEU A 427 -11.65 -20.49 6.34
N HIS A 428 -11.69 -21.25 7.43
CA HIS A 428 -11.25 -22.65 7.43
C HIS A 428 -12.11 -23.52 6.51
N ASP A 429 -13.43 -23.37 6.55
CA ASP A 429 -14.37 -24.09 5.67
C ASP A 429 -14.15 -23.74 4.19
N HIS A 430 -13.91 -22.46 3.88
CA HIS A 430 -13.58 -22.02 2.53
C HIS A 430 -12.23 -22.57 2.06
N PHE A 431 -11.22 -22.59 2.92
CA PHE A 431 -9.92 -23.17 2.61
C PHE A 431 -10.05 -24.67 2.31
N ASN A 432 -10.72 -25.42 3.18
CA ASN A 432 -10.95 -26.85 3.00
C ASN A 432 -11.75 -27.13 1.73
N THR A 433 -12.81 -26.37 1.47
CA THR A 433 -13.63 -26.54 0.26
C THR A 433 -12.84 -26.21 -1.01
N ALA A 434 -12.04 -25.14 -1.00
CA ALA A 434 -11.21 -24.75 -2.13
C ALA A 434 -10.09 -25.77 -2.39
N SER A 435 -9.46 -26.28 -1.33
CA SER A 435 -8.44 -27.33 -1.41
C SER A 435 -9.03 -28.62 -2.00
N VAL A 436 -10.12 -29.13 -1.43
CA VAL A 436 -10.79 -30.36 -1.91
C VAL A 436 -11.25 -30.21 -3.36
N SER A 437 -11.89 -29.08 -3.71
CA SER A 437 -12.33 -28.84 -5.08
C SER A 437 -11.16 -28.76 -6.08
N SER A 438 -10.03 -28.20 -5.66
CA SER A 438 -8.84 -28.13 -6.50
C SER A 438 -8.22 -29.50 -6.70
N HIS A 439 -8.11 -30.31 -5.64
CA HIS A 439 -7.63 -31.69 -5.72
C HIS A 439 -8.54 -32.58 -6.57
N GLU A 440 -9.86 -32.45 -6.43
CA GLU A 440 -10.81 -33.23 -7.23
C GLU A 440 -10.71 -32.90 -8.73
N ARG A 441 -10.59 -31.61 -9.08
CA ARG A 441 -10.37 -31.19 -10.48
C ARG A 441 -9.04 -31.67 -11.05
N LEU A 442 -7.99 -31.70 -10.24
CA LEU A 442 -6.69 -32.23 -10.66
C LEU A 442 -6.77 -33.75 -10.86
N ALA A 443 -7.42 -34.48 -9.95
CA ALA A 443 -7.62 -35.91 -10.07
C ALA A 443 -8.46 -36.28 -11.30
N GLU A 444 -9.53 -35.53 -11.58
CA GLU A 444 -10.37 -35.75 -12.76
C GLU A 444 -9.57 -35.53 -14.06
N ARG A 445 -8.78 -34.46 -14.13
CA ARG A 445 -7.90 -34.20 -15.29
C ARG A 445 -6.82 -35.26 -15.46
N SER A 446 -6.18 -35.69 -14.37
CA SER A 446 -5.18 -36.76 -14.41
C SER A 446 -5.80 -38.06 -14.92
N ARG A 447 -6.96 -38.45 -14.37
CA ARG A 447 -7.67 -39.65 -14.79
C ARG A 447 -8.08 -39.60 -16.27
N GLN A 448 -8.50 -38.43 -16.74
CA GLN A 448 -8.83 -38.24 -18.15
C GLN A 448 -7.57 -38.35 -19.03
N ALA A 449 -6.47 -37.72 -18.64
CA ALA A 449 -5.20 -37.83 -19.36
C ALA A 449 -4.68 -39.28 -19.40
N ASP A 450 -4.76 -40.02 -18.28
CA ASP A 450 -4.40 -41.44 -18.23
C ASP A 450 -5.28 -42.30 -19.15
N GLY A 451 -6.58 -41.99 -19.20
CA GLY A 451 -7.53 -42.63 -20.12
C GLY A 451 -7.17 -42.37 -21.59
N ASP A 452 -6.90 -41.11 -21.92
CA ASP A 452 -6.51 -40.71 -23.29
C ASP A 452 -5.17 -41.35 -23.70
N VAL A 453 -4.19 -41.41 -22.79
CA VAL A 453 -2.91 -42.10 -23.03
C VAL A 453 -3.12 -43.59 -23.29
N ARG A 454 -3.96 -44.28 -22.51
CA ARG A 454 -4.27 -45.71 -22.78
C ARG A 454 -4.95 -45.91 -24.12
N VAL A 455 -5.90 -45.04 -24.50
CA VAL A 455 -6.56 -45.12 -25.81
C VAL A 455 -5.56 -44.93 -26.94
N ILE A 456 -4.60 -44.01 -26.78
CA ILE A 456 -3.52 -43.80 -27.76
C ILE A 456 -2.63 -45.04 -27.83
N LEU A 457 -2.20 -45.59 -26.70
CA LEU A 457 -1.36 -46.80 -26.65
C LEU A 457 -2.09 -48.01 -27.27
N ASP A 458 -3.35 -48.25 -26.91
CA ASP A 458 -4.17 -49.33 -27.47
C ASP A 458 -4.33 -49.19 -28.99
N ALA A 459 -4.51 -47.97 -29.50
CA ALA A 459 -4.57 -47.72 -30.94
C ALA A 459 -3.21 -47.92 -31.63
N LEU A 460 -2.11 -47.54 -30.96
CA LEU A 460 -0.75 -47.68 -31.49
C LEU A 460 -0.32 -49.15 -31.57
N TYR A 461 -0.69 -49.96 -30.58
CA TYR A 461 -0.33 -51.39 -30.48
C TYR A 461 -1.37 -52.34 -31.09
N LYS A 462 -2.45 -51.82 -31.69
CA LYS A 462 -3.53 -52.62 -32.30
C LYS A 462 -3.08 -53.54 -33.46
N HIS A 463 -1.97 -53.21 -34.10
CA HIS A 463 -1.49 -53.90 -35.31
C HIS A 463 -0.06 -54.46 -35.18
N THR A 464 0.51 -54.48 -33.98
CA THR A 464 1.82 -55.12 -33.73
C THR A 464 1.61 -56.58 -33.33
N PRO A 465 2.27 -57.55 -33.99
CA PRO A 465 2.08 -58.98 -33.73
C PRO A 465 2.54 -59.43 -32.34
N PHE A 466 3.38 -58.62 -31.67
CA PHE A 466 3.84 -58.85 -30.30
C PHE A 466 3.64 -57.55 -29.52
N GLN A 467 2.94 -57.61 -28.38
CA GLN A 467 2.45 -56.47 -27.60
C GLN A 467 3.54 -55.62 -26.88
N GLN A 468 4.76 -55.58 -27.39
CA GLN A 468 5.79 -54.63 -26.96
C GLN A 468 6.79 -54.41 -28.10
N VAL A 469 6.79 -53.20 -28.65
CA VAL A 469 7.94 -52.67 -29.40
C VAL A 469 8.44 -51.47 -28.61
N SER A 470 9.63 -51.58 -28.03
CA SER A 470 10.34 -50.46 -27.42
C SER A 470 10.75 -49.50 -28.53
N LEU A 471 10.06 -48.37 -28.63
CA LEU A 471 10.38 -47.29 -29.58
C LEU A 471 11.52 -46.39 -29.08
N SER A 472 11.98 -46.59 -27.84
CA SER A 472 13.18 -45.96 -27.28
C SER A 472 14.43 -46.69 -27.78
N ASP A 473 15.43 -45.92 -28.20
CA ASP A 473 16.79 -46.44 -28.37
C ASP A 473 17.28 -46.92 -26.99
N PRO A 474 17.64 -48.20 -26.82
CA PRO A 474 18.05 -48.75 -25.52
C PRO A 474 19.24 -47.98 -24.92
N GLN A 475 20.10 -47.37 -25.75
CA GLN A 475 21.18 -46.52 -25.25
C GLN A 475 20.66 -45.24 -24.60
N VAL A 476 19.61 -44.62 -25.14
CA VAL A 476 19.05 -43.38 -24.60
C VAL A 476 18.31 -43.67 -23.29
N GLU A 477 17.63 -44.82 -23.20
CA GLU A 477 16.94 -45.22 -21.98
C GLU A 477 17.92 -45.59 -20.85
N GLU A 478 19.05 -46.20 -21.20
CA GLU A 478 20.14 -46.47 -20.25
C GLU A 478 20.82 -45.16 -19.80
N GLN A 479 21.04 -44.21 -20.70
CA GLN A 479 21.54 -42.87 -20.36
C GLN A 479 20.57 -42.09 -19.47
N LEU A 480 19.27 -42.17 -19.73
CA LEU A 480 18.24 -41.56 -18.89
C LEU A 480 18.23 -42.18 -17.48
N LYS A 481 18.33 -43.51 -17.38
CA LYS A 481 18.42 -44.20 -16.09
C LYS A 481 19.70 -43.84 -15.32
N VAL A 482 20.81 -43.58 -16.00
CA VAL A 482 22.04 -43.08 -15.37
C VAL A 482 21.84 -41.64 -14.90
N MET A 483 21.25 -40.77 -15.73
CA MET A 483 20.96 -39.39 -15.36
C MET A 483 19.98 -39.28 -14.18
N ASP A 484 18.94 -40.11 -14.14
CA ASP A 484 17.98 -40.14 -13.03
C ASP A 484 18.66 -40.54 -11.72
N LYS A 485 19.56 -41.55 -11.76
CA LYS A 485 20.36 -41.93 -10.59
C LYS A 485 21.33 -40.83 -10.15
N GLU A 486 21.93 -40.11 -11.10
CA GLU A 486 22.77 -38.96 -10.79
C GLU A 486 21.96 -37.80 -10.20
N LEU A 487 20.76 -37.55 -10.69
CA LEU A 487 19.85 -36.54 -10.16
C LEU A 487 19.37 -36.92 -8.76
N GLU A 488 18.94 -38.15 -8.51
CA GLU A 488 18.59 -38.62 -7.16
C GLU A 488 19.76 -38.52 -6.18
N ALA A 489 20.97 -38.86 -6.62
CA ALA A 489 22.16 -38.69 -5.80
C ALA A 489 22.43 -37.21 -5.48
N LYS A 490 22.26 -36.31 -6.46
CA LYS A 490 22.43 -34.87 -6.27
C LYS A 490 21.34 -34.24 -5.41
N ASP A 491 20.11 -34.71 -5.53
CA ASP A 491 18.99 -34.26 -4.70
C ASP A 491 19.17 -34.74 -3.25
N GLY A 492 19.69 -35.95 -3.05
CA GLY A 492 20.14 -36.45 -1.75
C GLY A 492 21.28 -35.61 -1.15
N GLU A 493 22.31 -35.28 -1.95
CA GLU A 493 23.39 -34.37 -1.52
C GLU A 493 22.86 -32.98 -1.15
N LEU A 494 21.85 -32.47 -1.86
CA LEU A 494 21.25 -31.16 -1.62
C LEU A 494 20.40 -31.17 -0.34
N LEU A 495 19.61 -32.22 -0.12
CA LEU A 495 18.89 -32.46 1.13
C LEU A 495 19.83 -32.59 2.33
N ASP A 496 20.97 -33.28 2.17
CA ASP A 496 21.99 -33.39 3.21
C ASP A 496 22.73 -32.07 3.46
N ALA A 497 22.93 -31.25 2.43
CA ALA A 497 23.51 -29.91 2.55
C ALA A 497 22.55 -28.92 3.26
N GLU A 498 21.27 -28.92 2.89
CA GLU A 498 20.24 -28.12 3.56
C GLU A 498 20.06 -28.57 5.03
N ALA A 499 20.10 -29.87 5.31
CA ALA A 499 20.04 -30.38 6.68
C ALA A 499 21.26 -29.98 7.53
N ASN A 500 22.44 -29.86 6.91
CA ASN A 500 23.65 -29.40 7.60
C ASN A 500 23.69 -27.89 7.84
N GLU A 501 23.19 -27.07 6.91
CA GLU A 501 23.09 -25.61 7.11
C GLU A 501 21.99 -25.21 8.11
N LEU A 502 20.98 -26.07 8.31
CA LEU A 502 19.88 -25.86 9.28
C LEU A 502 20.06 -26.59 10.62
N SER A 503 21.19 -27.27 10.83
CA SER A 503 21.42 -28.00 12.08
C SER A 503 21.68 -27.06 13.26
N LEU A 504 20.72 -26.99 14.19
CA LEU A 504 20.85 -26.45 15.55
C LEU A 504 22.02 -27.07 16.37
N GLY A 505 22.70 -28.09 15.81
CA GLY A 505 23.87 -28.74 16.38
C GLY A 505 25.19 -27.99 16.20
N ASP A 506 25.30 -27.05 15.26
CA ASP A 506 26.57 -26.38 14.95
C ASP A 506 27.07 -25.52 16.13
N PRO A 507 28.32 -25.73 16.62
CA PRO A 507 28.90 -24.95 17.72
C PRO A 507 28.89 -23.44 17.49
N LYS A 508 28.87 -22.96 16.23
CA LYS A 508 28.75 -21.53 15.91
C LYS A 508 27.34 -20.99 16.15
N VAL A 509 26.31 -21.74 15.75
CA VAL A 509 24.89 -21.38 15.95
C VAL A 509 24.54 -21.40 17.45
N LYS A 510 25.03 -22.40 18.20
CA LYS A 510 24.87 -22.44 19.66
C LYS A 510 25.53 -21.26 20.37
N ARG A 511 26.71 -20.82 19.93
CA ARG A 511 27.38 -19.62 20.48
C ARG A 511 26.63 -18.34 20.14
N PHE A 512 26.00 -18.27 18.97
CA PHE A 512 25.20 -17.12 18.56
C PHE A 512 23.89 -17.02 19.36
N ILE A 513 23.15 -18.13 19.48
CA ILE A 513 21.92 -18.19 20.29
C ILE A 513 22.22 -17.91 21.77
N ALA A 514 23.32 -18.43 22.33
CA ALA A 514 23.71 -18.12 23.70
C ALA A 514 24.09 -16.64 23.92
N LYS A 515 24.50 -15.93 22.86
CA LYS A 515 24.93 -14.52 22.94
C LYS A 515 23.79 -13.53 22.68
N TYR A 516 22.79 -13.90 21.88
CA TYR A 516 21.75 -12.98 21.42
C TYR A 516 20.30 -13.49 21.60
N GLY A 517 20.10 -14.73 22.05
CA GLY A 517 18.77 -15.29 22.33
C GLY A 517 18.27 -14.89 23.71
N LYS A 518 17.62 -13.72 23.80
CA LYS A 518 16.68 -13.36 24.87
C LYS A 518 15.38 -12.90 24.27
#